data_AF-T1GG73-F1
#
_entry.id   AF-T1GG73-F1
#
_cell.length_a   1.000
_cell.length_b   1.000
_cell.length_c   1.000
_cell.angle_alpha   90.00
_cell.angle_beta   90.00
_cell.angle_gamma   90.00
#
_symmetry.space_group_name_H-M   'P 1'
#
loop_
_entity.id
_entity.type
_entity.pdbx_description
1 polymer ?
#
loop_
_entity_poly.entity_id
_entity_poly.type
_entity_poly.pdbx_seq_one_letter_code
_entity_poly.pdbx_strand_id
1 'polypeptide(L)'
;MFPYQPTQWQLFLSPQNCSRSHGSGGIEETSTPLFIWGSGIKNWRTFIESTEFVIVENNKVPLYTVEQAQIAPLMSSLIGQSPPMNNFGKLPFQLMNVSLEFQAESLSINAFQMISQYEKLMDQFEKGFFSKMLPTFEISKTNISGFYEDVRFHMKNQEFQKVITSSEKMIDLSLEGIEYFQTYYKNILLFCTVMTFLGWIFYLLQVLQRNLHFKLQQLFMKTIIFISIPIIIIFLQKIPLEIAFYILLPIVIWIAVGENFGLILKNVRTFEVQTFLLLIFGCEIVVLSFFKKEIISLGFIALSLKRTNLSQMTSFYQKLHFFIVYISF
;
A
#
# COMPACT_ATOMS: atom_id res chain seq x y z
N MET A 1 27.44 24.06 -12.28
CA MET A 1 27.52 25.08 -11.22
C MET A 1 26.60 26.24 -11.60
N PHE A 2 25.51 26.49 -10.87
CA PHE A 2 24.67 27.66 -11.14
C PHE A 2 25.53 28.92 -11.02
N PRO A 3 25.56 29.83 -12.02
CA PRO A 3 26.06 31.17 -11.75
C PRO A 3 25.21 31.71 -10.60
N TYR A 4 25.88 32.17 -9.54
CA TYR A 4 25.26 32.64 -8.29
C TYR A 4 24.44 33.91 -8.57
N GLN A 5 23.27 33.75 -9.17
CA GLN A 5 22.21 34.74 -9.25
C GLN A 5 21.10 34.24 -8.32
N PRO A 6 20.68 35.04 -7.32
CA PRO A 6 19.59 34.64 -6.42
C PRO A 6 18.32 34.55 -7.26
N THR A 7 17.98 33.34 -7.68
CA THR A 7 16.83 33.09 -8.55
C THR A 7 15.69 32.66 -7.65
N GLN A 8 14.76 33.59 -7.45
CA GLN A 8 13.52 33.31 -6.74
C GLN A 8 12.67 32.38 -7.59
N TRP A 9 12.41 31.19 -7.07
CA TRP A 9 11.41 30.25 -7.58
C TRP A 9 10.35 30.08 -6.50
N GLN A 10 9.10 29.89 -6.92
CA GLN A 10 7.98 29.62 -6.04
C GLN A 10 7.23 28.42 -6.64
N LEU A 11 6.85 27.51 -5.76
CA LEU A 11 6.10 26.31 -6.11
C LEU A 11 4.74 26.43 -5.45
N PHE A 12 3.69 26.62 -6.25
CA PHE A 12 2.33 26.60 -5.75
C PHE A 12 1.74 25.21 -5.94
N LEU A 13 1.42 24.58 -4.83
CA LEU A 13 0.57 23.38 -4.76
C LEU A 13 -0.74 23.79 -4.10
N SER A 14 -1.84 23.61 -4.82
CA SER A 14 -3.14 23.63 -4.14
C SER A 14 -3.24 22.35 -3.30
N PRO A 15 -3.62 22.42 -2.02
CA PRO A 15 -4.13 21.23 -1.34
C PRO A 15 -5.30 20.70 -2.17
N GLN A 16 -5.43 19.36 -2.21
CA GLN A 16 -6.42 18.60 -2.98
C GLN A 16 -7.76 19.34 -3.05
N ASN A 17 -8.39 19.34 -4.23
CA ASN A 17 -9.69 19.98 -4.42
C ASN A 17 -10.67 19.38 -3.40
N CYS A 18 -11.15 20.22 -2.47
CA CYS A 18 -12.05 19.83 -1.39
C CYS A 18 -13.47 19.55 -1.92
N SER A 19 -13.64 18.56 -2.80
CA SER A 19 -14.89 17.83 -2.86
C SER A 19 -15.01 17.01 -1.58
N ARG A 20 -16.20 16.98 -0.98
CA ARG A 20 -16.56 16.45 0.34
C ARG A 20 -16.42 14.92 0.50
N SER A 21 -15.52 14.32 -0.28
CA SER A 21 -15.17 12.91 -0.34
C SER A 21 -13.66 12.85 -0.10
N HIS A 22 -13.24 12.54 1.12
CA HIS A 22 -11.84 12.26 1.38
C HIS A 22 -11.56 10.81 0.98
N GLY A 23 -10.73 10.62 -0.04
CA GLY A 23 -10.11 9.32 -0.34
C GLY A 23 -10.88 8.42 -1.29
N SER A 24 -11.68 8.96 -2.22
CA SER A 24 -12.24 8.15 -3.31
C SER A 24 -11.21 7.88 -4.42
N GLY A 25 -10.11 8.65 -4.45
CA GLY A 25 -9.05 8.51 -5.44
C GLY A 25 -9.45 9.01 -6.82
N GLY A 26 -10.52 9.82 -6.91
CA GLY A 26 -10.94 10.44 -8.17
C GLY A 26 -9.85 11.35 -8.76
N ILE A 27 -9.86 11.53 -10.08
CA ILE A 27 -8.92 12.41 -10.81
C ILE A 27 -9.00 13.84 -10.25
N GLU A 28 -10.18 14.31 -9.88
CA GLU A 28 -10.40 15.64 -9.29
C GLU A 28 -9.81 15.78 -7.88
N GLU A 29 -9.66 14.68 -7.13
CA GLU A 29 -9.07 14.65 -5.80
C GLU A 29 -7.54 14.45 -5.85
N THR A 30 -7.04 13.78 -6.89
CA THR A 30 -5.62 13.38 -7.04
C THR A 30 -4.81 14.32 -7.94
N SER A 31 -5.47 15.04 -8.85
CA SER A 31 -4.84 16.02 -9.73
C SER A 31 -4.81 17.39 -9.07
N THR A 32 -3.62 17.85 -8.73
CA THR A 32 -3.39 19.20 -8.20
C THR A 32 -2.70 20.05 -9.25
N PRO A 33 -3.19 21.27 -9.54
CA PRO A 33 -2.49 22.18 -10.41
C PRO A 33 -1.13 22.53 -9.80
N LEU A 34 -0.09 22.47 -10.62
CA LEU A 34 1.29 22.74 -10.24
C LEU A 34 1.82 23.91 -11.06
N PHE A 35 2.21 24.98 -10.37
CA PHE A 35 2.85 26.14 -11.01
C PHE A 35 4.30 26.25 -10.54
N ILE A 36 5.22 26.23 -11.49
CA ILE A 36 6.67 26.39 -11.25
C ILE A 36 7.24 27.33 -12.31
N TRP A 37 8.06 28.28 -11.88
CA TRP A 37 8.81 29.19 -12.75
C TRP A 37 10.16 29.55 -12.11
N GLY A 38 11.08 30.02 -12.94
CA GLY A 38 12.43 30.40 -12.55
C GLY A 38 13.42 30.12 -13.67
N SER A 39 14.64 30.65 -13.54
CA SER A 39 15.70 30.47 -14.55
C SER A 39 16.16 29.01 -14.70
N GLY A 40 16.06 28.23 -13.62
CA GLY A 40 16.37 26.80 -13.59
C GLY A 40 15.27 25.90 -14.15
N ILE A 41 14.14 26.47 -14.56
CA ILE A 41 13.03 25.75 -15.21
C ILE A 41 13.02 26.09 -16.69
N LYS A 42 12.83 25.05 -17.51
CA LYS A 42 12.79 25.17 -18.96
C LYS A 42 11.55 25.96 -19.37
N ASN A 43 11.72 26.86 -20.35
CA ASN A 43 10.62 27.68 -20.83
C ASN A 43 9.59 26.79 -21.54
N TRP A 44 8.31 26.89 -21.17
CA TRP A 44 7.20 26.14 -21.75
C TRP A 44 7.17 26.20 -23.29
N ARG A 45 7.72 27.25 -23.92
CA ARG A 45 7.80 27.38 -25.39
C ARG A 45 8.81 26.45 -26.06
N THR A 46 9.76 25.90 -25.32
CA THR A 46 10.83 25.03 -25.84
C THR A 46 10.47 23.54 -25.77
N PHE A 47 9.26 23.26 -25.35
CA PHE A 47 8.69 21.94 -25.22
C PHE A 47 7.88 21.63 -26.47
N ILE A 48 8.36 20.67 -27.26
CA ILE A 48 7.83 20.39 -28.60
C ILE A 48 6.90 19.15 -28.58
N GLU A 49 6.92 18.36 -27.50
CA GLU A 49 6.34 17.01 -27.44
C GLU A 49 5.33 16.83 -26.29
N SER A 50 4.36 17.73 -26.14
CA SER A 50 3.22 17.48 -25.25
C SER A 50 2.01 17.02 -26.05
N THR A 51 1.36 15.95 -25.61
CA THR A 51 0.09 15.46 -26.19
C THR A 51 -1.11 16.28 -25.72
N GLU A 52 -1.00 16.91 -24.55
CA GLU A 52 -2.07 17.69 -23.91
C GLU A 52 -1.72 19.18 -23.84
N PHE A 53 -2.73 20.02 -23.98
CA PHE A 53 -2.57 21.48 -23.99
C PHE A 53 -3.69 22.14 -23.18
N VAL A 54 -3.35 23.20 -22.46
CA VAL A 54 -4.29 24.09 -21.79
C VAL A 54 -4.31 25.43 -22.51
N ILE A 55 -5.50 26.03 -22.65
CA ILE A 55 -5.65 27.36 -23.23
C ILE A 55 -5.55 28.38 -22.10
N VAL A 56 -4.51 29.21 -22.12
CA VAL A 56 -4.32 30.31 -21.17
C VAL A 56 -4.27 31.60 -21.98
N GLU A 57 -5.22 32.51 -21.75
CA GLU A 57 -5.28 33.82 -22.42
C GLU A 57 -5.11 33.73 -23.95
N ASN A 58 -5.85 32.80 -24.59
CA ASN A 58 -5.81 32.49 -26.03
C ASN A 58 -4.52 31.84 -26.55
N ASN A 59 -3.55 31.53 -25.69
CA ASN A 59 -2.35 30.78 -26.06
C ASN A 59 -2.53 29.29 -25.71
N LYS A 60 -2.09 28.40 -26.61
CA LYS A 60 -1.96 26.97 -26.31
C LYS A 60 -0.67 26.74 -25.55
N VAL A 61 -0.78 26.37 -24.28
CA VAL A 61 0.35 26.05 -23.40
C VAL A 61 0.40 24.53 -23.23
N PRO A 62 1.57 23.89 -23.39
CA PRO A 62 1.70 22.45 -23.19
C PRO A 62 1.40 22.09 -21.73
N LEU A 63 0.56 21.08 -21.52
CA LEU A 63 0.28 20.55 -20.19
C LEU A 63 1.33 19.49 -19.83
N TYR A 64 2.07 19.75 -18.77
CA TYR A 64 3.05 18.82 -18.22
C TYR A 64 2.51 18.16 -16.96
N THR A 65 2.39 16.85 -17.01
CA THR A 65 2.03 16.02 -15.85
C THR A 65 3.30 15.59 -15.12
N VAL A 66 3.34 15.84 -13.82
CA VAL A 66 4.42 15.42 -12.92
C VAL A 66 3.78 14.58 -11.82
N GLU A 67 4.39 13.46 -11.49
CA GLU A 67 3.92 12.65 -10.38
C GLU A 67 4.27 13.34 -9.05
N GLN A 68 3.39 13.22 -8.05
CA GLN A 68 3.56 13.89 -6.76
C GLN A 68 4.90 13.54 -6.08
N ALA A 69 5.38 12.30 -6.25
CA ALA A 69 6.65 11.86 -5.70
C ALA A 69 7.85 12.60 -6.31
N GLN A 70 7.75 13.07 -7.56
CA GLN A 70 8.82 13.72 -8.31
C GLN A 70 9.07 15.18 -7.88
N ILE A 71 8.18 15.75 -7.07
CA ILE A 71 8.31 17.13 -6.57
C ILE A 71 9.50 17.25 -5.60
N ALA A 72 9.67 16.29 -4.69
CA ALA A 72 10.78 16.29 -3.72
C ALA A 72 12.17 16.33 -4.39
N PRO A 73 12.52 15.42 -5.34
CA PRO A 73 13.82 15.44 -5.99
C PRO A 73 13.98 16.67 -6.88
N LEU A 74 12.89 17.17 -7.51
CA LEU A 74 12.91 18.41 -8.29
C LEU A 74 13.24 19.62 -7.42
N MET A 75 12.60 19.77 -6.26
CA MET A 75 12.91 20.88 -5.36
C MET A 75 14.35 20.80 -4.85
N SER A 76 14.81 19.61 -4.44
CA SER A 76 16.20 19.38 -4.01
C SER A 76 17.21 19.74 -5.10
N SER A 77 16.99 19.33 -6.35
CA SER A 77 17.92 19.65 -7.44
C SER A 77 17.95 21.14 -7.76
N LEU A 78 16.80 21.83 -7.72
CA LEU A 78 16.72 23.28 -7.98
C LEU A 78 17.47 24.10 -6.91
N ILE A 79 17.52 23.62 -5.67
CA ILE A 79 18.31 24.25 -4.59
C ILE A 79 19.75 23.72 -4.52
N GLY A 80 20.14 22.81 -5.40
CA GLY A 80 21.47 22.19 -5.41
C GLY A 80 21.75 21.30 -4.21
N GLN A 81 20.72 20.69 -3.62
CA GLN A 81 20.83 19.73 -2.52
C GLN A 81 20.55 18.31 -3.01
N SER A 82 21.00 17.33 -2.23
CA SER A 82 20.63 15.93 -2.49
C SER A 82 19.12 15.70 -2.26
N PRO A 83 18.51 14.72 -2.96
CA PRO A 83 17.13 14.31 -2.69
C PRO A 83 16.96 13.84 -1.24
N PRO A 84 15.78 14.04 -0.62
CA PRO A 84 15.52 13.58 0.74
C PRO A 84 15.66 12.06 0.85
N MET A 85 16.00 11.56 2.05
CA MET A 85 16.22 10.13 2.27
C MET A 85 15.00 9.25 1.94
N ASN A 86 13.78 9.76 2.18
CA ASN A 86 12.51 9.05 1.92
C ASN A 86 11.88 9.47 0.59
N ASN A 87 12.70 9.76 -0.41
CA ASN A 87 12.22 10.07 -1.75
C ASN A 87 11.89 8.78 -2.51
N PHE A 88 10.71 8.73 -3.17
CA PHE A 88 10.34 7.67 -4.12
C PHE A 88 10.14 8.23 -5.55
N GLY A 89 10.42 9.51 -5.78
CA GLY A 89 10.28 10.14 -7.08
C GLY A 89 11.54 10.06 -7.93
N LYS A 90 11.31 9.86 -9.23
CA LYS A 90 12.30 10.07 -10.30
C LYS A 90 12.43 11.56 -10.59
N LEU A 91 13.64 12.09 -10.66
CA LEU A 91 13.87 13.50 -10.99
C LEU A 91 13.37 13.82 -12.41
N PRO A 92 12.41 14.74 -12.61
CA PRO A 92 11.90 15.10 -13.93
C PRO A 92 12.85 16.10 -14.61
N PHE A 93 14.03 15.64 -15.00
CA PHE A 93 15.12 16.48 -15.51
C PHE A 93 14.78 17.23 -16.80
N GLN A 94 13.80 16.75 -17.57
CA GLN A 94 13.30 17.41 -18.77
C GLN A 94 12.69 18.79 -18.48
N LEU A 95 12.22 19.02 -17.24
CA LEU A 95 11.69 20.31 -16.79
C LEU A 95 12.79 21.31 -16.42
N MET A 96 14.03 20.86 -16.22
CA MET A 96 15.12 21.69 -15.74
C MET A 96 15.88 22.34 -16.89
N ASN A 97 16.13 23.65 -16.77
CA ASN A 97 16.99 24.42 -17.66
C ASN A 97 18.40 24.51 -17.09
N VAL A 98 19.12 23.39 -17.13
CA VAL A 98 20.46 23.24 -16.51
C VAL A 98 21.41 22.53 -17.46
N SER A 99 22.72 22.64 -17.21
CA SER A 99 23.73 21.97 -18.05
C SER A 99 23.60 20.45 -17.99
N LEU A 100 23.98 19.75 -19.06
CA LEU A 100 23.97 18.28 -19.12
C LEU A 100 24.78 17.64 -17.98
N GLU A 101 25.90 18.26 -17.60
CA GLU A 101 26.72 17.84 -16.46
C GLU A 101 25.91 17.85 -15.16
N PHE A 102 25.19 18.95 -14.88
CA PHE A 102 24.37 19.06 -13.67
C PHE A 102 23.16 18.12 -13.70
N GLN A 103 22.56 17.89 -14.88
CA GLN A 103 21.50 16.90 -15.05
C GLN A 103 22.00 15.50 -14.72
N ALA A 104 23.14 15.10 -15.29
CA ALA A 104 23.77 13.80 -15.05
C ALA A 104 24.13 13.62 -13.57
N GLU A 105 24.72 14.63 -12.94
CA GLU A 105 25.05 14.60 -11.51
C GLU A 105 23.79 14.45 -10.65
N SER A 106 22.78 15.29 -10.86
CA SER A 106 21.54 15.27 -10.07
C SER A 106 20.76 13.96 -10.20
N LEU A 107 20.68 13.41 -11.42
CA LEU A 107 20.06 12.11 -11.68
C LEU A 107 20.86 10.97 -11.06
N SER A 108 22.18 10.99 -11.13
CA SER A 108 23.02 9.95 -10.51
C SER A 108 22.86 9.92 -8.99
N ILE A 109 22.78 11.10 -8.36
CA ILE A 109 22.50 11.21 -6.91
C ILE A 109 21.11 10.68 -6.58
N ASN A 110 20.10 10.98 -7.41
CA ASN A 110 18.76 10.41 -7.26
C ASN A 110 18.77 8.88 -7.39
N ALA A 111 19.51 8.33 -8.36
CA ALA A 111 19.68 6.89 -8.51
C ALA A 111 20.37 6.27 -7.28
N PHE A 112 21.47 6.85 -6.79
CA PHE A 112 22.16 6.36 -5.59
C PHE A 112 21.25 6.35 -4.35
N GLN A 113 20.39 7.35 -4.20
CA GLN A 113 19.42 7.40 -3.13
C GLN A 113 18.37 6.28 -3.24
N MET A 114 17.87 5.97 -4.45
CA MET A 114 16.96 4.84 -4.68
C MET A 114 17.62 3.49 -4.42
N ILE A 115 18.84 3.30 -4.93
CA ILE A 115 19.64 2.10 -4.71
C ILE A 115 19.87 1.88 -3.21
N SER A 116 20.23 2.93 -2.46
CA SER A 116 20.45 2.83 -1.02
C SER A 116 19.20 2.36 -0.26
N GLN A 117 18.01 2.80 -0.69
CA GLN A 117 16.74 2.31 -0.13
C GLN A 117 16.49 0.85 -0.49
N TYR A 118 16.69 0.48 -1.75
CA TYR A 118 16.58 -0.89 -2.22
C TYR A 118 17.53 -1.83 -1.46
N GLU A 119 18.80 -1.48 -1.33
CA GLU A 119 19.81 -2.26 -0.59
C GLU A 119 19.40 -2.46 0.87
N LYS A 120 18.88 -1.42 1.52
CA LYS A 120 18.40 -1.51 2.89
C LYS A 120 17.23 -2.49 3.03
N LEU A 121 16.29 -2.50 2.08
CA LEU A 121 15.20 -3.48 2.07
C LEU A 121 15.75 -4.88 1.81
N MET A 122 16.56 -5.06 0.77
CA MET A 122 17.17 -6.34 0.43
C MET A 122 17.94 -6.94 1.62
N ASP A 123 18.75 -6.15 2.32
CA ASP A 123 19.49 -6.59 3.50
C ASP A 123 18.58 -6.98 4.68
N GLN A 124 17.38 -6.39 4.80
CA GLN A 124 16.40 -6.82 5.80
C GLN A 124 15.86 -8.22 5.48
N PHE A 125 15.54 -8.48 4.20
CA PHE A 125 15.03 -9.78 3.76
C PHE A 125 16.12 -10.87 3.73
N GLU A 126 17.36 -10.53 3.35
CA GLU A 126 18.49 -11.47 3.33
C GLU A 126 18.87 -12.01 4.72
N LYS A 127 18.59 -11.25 5.79
CA LYS A 127 18.85 -11.67 7.18
C LYS A 127 17.99 -12.83 7.67
N GLY A 128 16.92 -13.19 6.96
CA GLY A 128 16.06 -14.32 7.30
C GLY A 128 16.76 -15.65 7.01
N PHE A 129 16.55 -16.65 7.88
CA PHE A 129 17.19 -17.96 7.72
C PHE A 129 16.91 -18.64 6.37
N PHE A 130 15.70 -18.47 5.83
CA PHE A 130 15.31 -19.05 4.54
C PHE A 130 15.50 -18.12 3.34
N SER A 131 16.17 -16.97 3.51
CA SER A 131 16.36 -15.96 2.46
C SER A 131 16.98 -16.51 1.18
N LYS A 132 17.93 -17.45 1.29
CA LYS A 132 18.62 -18.09 0.15
C LYS A 132 17.74 -18.98 -0.71
N MET A 133 16.58 -19.42 -0.21
CA MET A 133 15.64 -20.25 -0.97
C MET A 133 14.48 -19.44 -1.55
N LEU A 134 14.42 -18.14 -1.24
CA LEU A 134 13.37 -17.25 -1.72
C LEU A 134 13.80 -16.58 -3.03
N PRO A 135 12.84 -16.27 -3.93
CA PRO A 135 13.16 -15.57 -5.16
C PRO A 135 13.76 -14.20 -4.87
N THR A 136 14.98 -14.00 -5.35
CA THR A 136 15.67 -12.71 -5.34
C THR A 136 15.20 -11.87 -6.52
N PHE A 137 15.06 -10.56 -6.32
CA PHE A 137 14.81 -9.62 -7.40
C PHE A 137 16.03 -9.54 -8.34
N GLU A 138 15.83 -9.10 -9.58
CA GLU A 138 16.82 -9.17 -10.67
C GLU A 138 18.11 -8.38 -10.40
N ILE A 139 18.08 -7.39 -9.50
CA ILE A 139 19.24 -6.57 -9.14
C ILE A 139 20.08 -7.27 -8.07
N SER A 140 21.25 -7.76 -8.48
CA SER A 140 22.31 -8.24 -7.59
C SER A 140 23.19 -7.11 -7.07
N LYS A 141 23.82 -7.32 -5.90
CA LYS A 141 24.87 -6.44 -5.33
C LYS A 141 26.01 -6.15 -6.32
N THR A 142 26.32 -7.11 -7.20
CA THR A 142 27.33 -6.95 -8.28
C THR A 142 26.92 -5.94 -9.35
N ASN A 143 25.63 -5.89 -9.68
CA ASN A 143 25.10 -4.95 -10.67
C ASN A 143 25.13 -3.53 -10.12
N ILE A 144 24.85 -3.39 -8.82
CA ILE A 144 24.91 -2.12 -8.09
C ILE A 144 26.35 -1.59 -8.03
N SER A 145 27.33 -2.42 -7.64
CA SER A 145 28.74 -2.00 -7.61
C SER A 145 29.25 -1.60 -8.99
N GLY A 146 28.88 -2.36 -10.03
CA GLY A 146 29.20 -2.01 -11.42
C GLY A 146 28.62 -0.66 -11.83
N PHE A 147 27.38 -0.35 -11.44
CA PHE A 147 26.76 0.94 -11.73
C PHE A 147 27.50 2.12 -11.09
N TYR A 148 27.97 2.02 -9.84
CA TYR A 148 28.76 3.08 -9.22
C TYR A 148 30.06 3.36 -9.99
N GLU A 149 30.74 2.30 -10.46
CA GLU A 149 31.96 2.41 -11.26
C GLU A 149 31.68 2.99 -12.65
N ASP A 150 30.60 2.55 -13.31
CA ASP A 150 30.17 3.02 -14.62
C ASP A 150 29.84 4.52 -14.59
N VAL A 151 29.06 4.97 -13.60
CA VAL A 151 28.75 6.40 -13.42
C VAL A 151 30.05 7.20 -13.26
N ARG A 152 30.97 6.74 -12.40
CA ARG A 152 32.25 7.44 -12.18
C ARG A 152 33.10 7.52 -13.45
N PHE A 153 33.16 6.43 -14.23
CA PHE A 153 33.89 6.36 -15.49
C PHE A 153 33.29 7.31 -16.54
N HIS A 154 31.98 7.24 -16.78
CA HIS A 154 31.31 8.07 -17.77
C HIS A 154 31.27 9.55 -17.40
N MET A 155 31.15 9.90 -16.10
CA MET A 155 31.27 11.27 -15.63
C MET A 155 32.67 11.85 -15.91
N LYS A 156 33.74 11.07 -15.66
CA LYS A 156 35.12 11.50 -15.93
C LYS A 156 35.38 11.71 -17.42
N ASN A 157 34.77 10.89 -18.27
CA ASN A 157 34.89 10.99 -19.73
C ASN A 157 33.93 12.02 -20.35
N GLN A 158 33.17 12.77 -19.54
CA GLN A 158 32.18 13.75 -19.98
C GLN A 158 31.05 13.15 -20.85
N GLU A 159 30.78 11.85 -20.71
CA GLU A 159 29.73 11.14 -21.44
C GLU A 159 28.38 11.27 -20.70
N PHE A 160 27.94 12.50 -20.44
CA PHE A 160 26.79 12.82 -19.58
C PHE A 160 25.48 12.16 -20.02
N GLN A 161 25.25 12.04 -21.33
CA GLN A 161 24.03 11.41 -21.85
C GLN A 161 23.94 9.93 -21.46
N LYS A 162 25.06 9.21 -21.40
CA LYS A 162 25.08 7.81 -20.97
C LYS A 162 24.76 7.69 -19.48
N VAL A 163 25.28 8.62 -18.66
CA VAL A 163 25.00 8.68 -17.22
C VAL A 163 23.52 8.93 -16.96
N ILE A 164 22.91 9.87 -17.70
CA ILE A 164 21.46 10.17 -17.61
C ILE A 164 20.65 8.90 -17.89
N THR A 165 20.84 8.29 -19.06
CA THR A 165 20.07 7.11 -19.48
C THR A 165 20.29 5.90 -18.55
N SER A 166 21.52 5.70 -18.07
CA SER A 166 21.83 4.61 -17.12
C SER A 166 21.18 4.86 -15.76
N SER A 167 21.24 6.10 -15.26
CA SER A 167 20.64 6.49 -13.97
C SER A 167 19.12 6.37 -14.00
N GLU A 168 18.46 6.76 -15.11
CA GLU A 168 17.02 6.57 -15.28
C GLU A 168 16.62 5.10 -15.17
N LYS A 169 17.30 4.22 -15.92
CA LYS A 169 17.04 2.77 -15.87
C LYS A 169 17.26 2.22 -14.47
N MET A 170 18.31 2.66 -13.79
CA MET A 170 18.61 2.20 -12.44
C MET A 170 17.58 2.68 -11.41
N ILE A 171 17.04 3.90 -11.56
CA ILE A 171 15.93 4.40 -10.75
C ILE A 171 14.70 3.52 -10.96
N ASP A 172 14.33 3.26 -12.22
CA ASP A 172 13.14 2.47 -12.55
C ASP A 172 13.24 1.05 -11.98
N LEU A 173 14.38 0.38 -12.20
CA LEU A 173 14.65 -0.95 -11.65
C LEU A 173 14.66 -0.95 -10.10
N SER A 174 15.24 0.07 -9.47
CA SER A 174 15.27 0.17 -8.01
C SER A 174 13.86 0.35 -7.43
N LEU A 175 13.01 1.13 -8.09
CA LEU A 175 11.61 1.32 -7.69
C LEU A 175 10.81 0.03 -7.81
N GLU A 176 10.97 -0.72 -8.90
CA GLU A 176 10.37 -2.06 -9.06
C GLU A 176 10.82 -3.02 -7.96
N GLY A 177 12.12 -3.01 -7.62
CA GLY A 177 12.67 -3.82 -6.55
C GLY A 177 12.14 -3.43 -5.17
N ILE A 178 11.99 -2.14 -4.91
CA ILE A 178 11.36 -1.62 -3.67
C ILE A 178 9.90 -2.07 -3.59
N GLU A 179 9.13 -1.93 -4.67
CA GLU A 179 7.72 -2.35 -4.73
C GLU A 179 7.58 -3.87 -4.49
N TYR A 180 8.47 -4.67 -5.08
CA TYR A 180 8.52 -6.11 -4.86
C TYR A 180 8.68 -6.46 -3.37
N PHE A 181 9.64 -5.84 -2.69
CA PHE A 181 9.88 -6.10 -1.26
C PHE A 181 8.75 -5.57 -0.36
N GLN A 182 8.15 -4.43 -0.69
CA GLN A 182 7.01 -3.88 0.06
C GLN A 182 5.76 -4.74 -0.07
N THR A 183 5.50 -5.29 -1.27
CA THR A 183 4.33 -6.13 -1.55
C THR A 183 4.56 -7.61 -1.25
N TYR A 184 5.76 -8.00 -0.83
CA TYR A 184 6.16 -9.38 -0.60
C TYR A 184 5.18 -10.19 0.27
N TYR A 185 4.74 -9.62 1.40
CA TYR A 185 3.82 -10.29 2.32
C TYR A 185 2.33 -10.09 1.99
N LYS A 186 1.99 -9.29 0.96
CA LYS A 186 0.61 -8.87 0.66
C LYS A 186 -0.36 -10.04 0.53
N ASN A 187 0.02 -11.07 -0.23
CA ASN A 187 -0.85 -12.23 -0.47
C ASN A 187 -1.03 -13.10 0.77
N ILE A 188 0.04 -13.31 1.54
CA ILE A 188 -0.01 -14.06 2.81
C ILE A 188 -0.88 -13.31 3.82
N LEU A 189 -0.67 -12.00 3.93
CA LEU A 189 -1.42 -11.14 4.83
C LEU A 189 -2.91 -11.14 4.48
N LEU A 190 -3.24 -11.04 3.18
CA LEU A 190 -4.60 -11.15 2.69
C LEU A 190 -5.23 -12.49 3.07
N PHE A 191 -4.53 -13.61 2.81
CA PHE A 191 -5.00 -14.94 3.15
C PHE A 191 -5.24 -15.12 4.67
N CYS A 192 -4.28 -14.70 5.50
CA CYS A 192 -4.39 -14.76 6.95
C CYS A 192 -5.56 -13.91 7.45
N THR A 193 -5.76 -12.72 6.88
CA THR A 193 -6.85 -11.81 7.24
C THR A 193 -8.21 -12.42 6.90
N VAL A 194 -8.37 -13.01 5.70
CA VAL A 194 -9.59 -13.72 5.31
C VAL A 194 -9.87 -14.90 6.24
N MET A 195 -8.84 -15.69 6.56
CA MET A 195 -8.97 -16.82 7.50
C MET A 195 -9.36 -16.37 8.91
N THR A 196 -8.84 -15.25 9.40
CA THR A 196 -9.24 -14.64 10.67
C THR A 196 -10.72 -14.28 10.66
N PHE A 197 -11.19 -13.57 9.63
CA PHE A 197 -12.60 -13.18 9.55
C PHE A 197 -13.55 -14.39 9.45
N LEU A 198 -13.20 -15.39 8.65
CA LEU A 198 -13.96 -16.63 8.58
C LEU A 198 -14.01 -17.35 9.92
N GLY A 199 -12.86 -17.53 10.57
CA GLY A 199 -12.78 -18.13 11.89
C GLY A 199 -13.62 -17.36 12.92
N TRP A 200 -13.60 -16.02 12.86
CA TRP A 200 -14.38 -15.17 13.75
C TRP A 200 -15.88 -15.35 13.56
N ILE A 201 -16.37 -15.43 12.32
CA ILE A 201 -17.78 -15.72 12.02
C ILE A 201 -18.18 -17.08 12.58
N PHE A 202 -17.38 -18.12 12.35
CA PHE A 202 -17.66 -19.46 12.90
C PHE A 202 -17.68 -19.45 14.43
N TYR A 203 -16.74 -18.75 15.06
CA TYR A 203 -16.70 -18.59 16.51
C TYR A 203 -17.98 -17.92 17.04
N LEU A 204 -18.41 -16.81 16.43
CA LEU A 204 -19.65 -16.13 16.82
C LEU A 204 -20.88 -17.04 16.66
N LEU A 205 -20.94 -17.85 15.61
CA LEU A 205 -22.03 -18.82 15.43
C LEU A 205 -22.06 -19.85 16.58
N GLN A 206 -20.92 -20.34 17.06
CA GLN A 206 -20.86 -21.23 18.22
C GLN A 206 -21.38 -20.55 19.49
N VAL A 207 -20.98 -19.30 19.72
CA VAL A 207 -21.43 -18.49 20.86
C VAL A 207 -22.96 -18.33 20.84
N LEU A 208 -23.52 -18.00 19.68
CA LEU A 208 -24.97 -17.80 19.52
C LEU A 208 -25.76 -19.08 19.77
N GLN A 209 -25.23 -20.23 19.37
CA GLN A 209 -25.85 -21.54 19.60
C GLN A 209 -25.82 -22.00 21.07
N ARG A 210 -25.25 -21.22 22.00
CA ARG A 210 -25.16 -21.53 23.45
C ARG A 210 -24.49 -22.88 23.76
N ASN A 211 -23.78 -23.48 22.79
CA ASN A 211 -23.12 -24.79 22.93
C ASN A 211 -21.67 -24.67 23.43
N LEU A 212 -21.39 -23.68 24.29
CA LEU A 212 -20.02 -23.41 24.72
C LEU A 212 -19.73 -24.02 26.08
N HIS A 213 -19.18 -25.23 26.07
CA HIS A 213 -18.41 -25.76 27.19
C HIS A 213 -16.93 -25.75 26.82
N PHE A 214 -16.28 -24.61 27.03
CA PHE A 214 -14.83 -24.51 26.82
C PHE A 214 -14.09 -25.04 28.06
N LYS A 215 -13.31 -26.11 27.87
CA LYS A 215 -12.26 -26.47 28.83
C LYS A 215 -11.08 -25.51 28.60
N LEU A 216 -11.11 -24.36 29.27
CA LEU A 216 -10.10 -23.29 29.14
C LEU A 216 -8.68 -23.85 29.17
N GLN A 217 -8.37 -24.75 30.11
CA GLN A 217 -7.06 -25.37 30.25
C GLN A 217 -6.61 -26.15 29.00
N GLN A 218 -7.52 -26.87 28.33
CA GLN A 218 -7.21 -27.67 27.13
C GLN A 218 -6.98 -26.78 25.90
N LEU A 219 -7.74 -25.68 25.79
CA LEU A 219 -7.54 -24.66 24.76
C LEU A 219 -6.19 -23.98 24.92
N PHE A 220 -5.83 -23.54 26.14
CA PHE A 220 -4.53 -22.92 26.40
C PHE A 220 -3.38 -23.84 25.99
N MET A 221 -3.42 -25.13 26.36
CA MET A 221 -2.37 -26.08 25.98
C MET A 221 -2.28 -26.28 24.46
N LYS A 222 -3.42 -26.39 23.76
CA LYS A 222 -3.44 -26.49 22.29
C LYS A 222 -2.87 -25.22 21.63
N THR A 223 -3.27 -24.03 22.10
CA THR A 223 -2.76 -22.77 21.54
C THR A 223 -1.24 -22.66 21.68
N ILE A 224 -0.67 -23.02 22.84
CA ILE A 224 0.79 -23.00 23.04
C ILE A 224 1.50 -23.94 22.05
N ILE A 225 0.98 -25.15 21.86
CA ILE A 225 1.59 -26.14 20.96
C ILE A 225 1.53 -25.66 19.50
N PHE A 226 0.37 -25.23 19.01
CA PHE A 226 0.19 -24.84 17.61
C PHE A 226 0.85 -23.50 17.25
N ILE A 227 1.04 -22.61 18.22
CA ILE A 227 1.72 -21.32 18.02
C ILE A 227 3.24 -21.46 18.13
N SER A 228 3.76 -22.47 18.83
CA SER A 228 5.21 -22.64 19.04
C SER A 228 6.00 -22.73 17.72
N ILE A 229 5.54 -23.55 16.78
CA ILE A 229 6.18 -23.75 15.47
C ILE A 229 6.21 -22.45 14.64
N PRO A 230 5.09 -21.74 14.39
CA PRO A 230 5.10 -20.51 13.63
C PRO A 230 5.87 -19.38 14.33
N ILE A 231 5.88 -19.30 15.66
CA ILE A 231 6.74 -18.34 16.38
C ILE A 231 8.22 -18.62 16.10
N ILE A 232 8.65 -19.89 16.12
CA ILE A 232 10.04 -20.25 15.81
C ILE A 232 10.38 -19.82 14.37
N ILE A 233 9.50 -20.09 13.41
CA ILE A 233 9.69 -19.68 12.01
C ILE A 233 9.77 -18.15 11.87
N ILE A 234 8.88 -17.41 12.54
CA ILE A 234 8.86 -15.94 12.56
C ILE A 234 10.17 -15.38 13.11
N PHE A 235 10.68 -15.97 14.20
CA PHE A 235 11.92 -15.55 14.83
C PHE A 235 13.14 -15.86 13.94
N LEU A 236 13.21 -17.06 13.36
CA LEU A 236 14.27 -17.46 12.43
C LEU A 236 14.29 -16.61 11.15
N GLN A 237 13.10 -16.23 10.67
CA GLN A 237 12.95 -15.43 9.45
C GLN A 237 13.03 -13.90 9.72
N LYS A 238 13.10 -13.48 10.99
CA LYS A 238 13.13 -12.06 11.42
C LYS A 238 12.00 -11.20 10.82
N ILE A 239 10.80 -11.77 10.77
CA ILE A 239 9.63 -11.08 10.24
C ILE A 239 9.25 -9.90 11.16
N PRO A 240 8.88 -8.72 10.62
CA PRO A 240 8.38 -7.59 11.41
C PRO A 240 7.21 -7.99 12.32
N LEU A 241 7.17 -7.44 13.54
CA LEU A 241 6.15 -7.78 14.55
C LEU A 241 4.72 -7.54 14.05
N GLU A 242 4.52 -6.49 13.26
CA GLU A 242 3.23 -6.17 12.65
C GLU A 242 2.71 -7.33 11.80
N ILE A 243 3.56 -7.89 10.94
CA ILE A 243 3.22 -9.00 10.05
C ILE A 243 3.05 -10.30 10.84
N ALA A 244 3.91 -10.53 11.83
CA ALA A 244 3.83 -11.67 12.73
C ALA A 244 2.47 -11.76 13.45
N PHE A 245 1.94 -10.62 13.91
CA PHE A 245 0.63 -10.55 14.56
C PHE A 245 -0.48 -11.10 13.65
N TYR A 246 -0.53 -10.65 12.40
CA TYR A 246 -1.55 -11.10 11.45
C TYR A 246 -1.40 -12.57 11.05
N ILE A 247 -0.18 -13.11 11.01
CA ILE A 247 0.06 -14.53 10.72
C ILE A 247 -0.42 -15.43 11.87
N LEU A 248 -0.24 -14.99 13.13
CA LEU A 248 -0.61 -15.78 14.30
C LEU A 248 -2.11 -15.71 14.64
N LEU A 249 -2.75 -14.58 14.36
CA LEU A 249 -4.16 -14.33 14.66
C LEU A 249 -5.14 -15.43 14.16
N PRO A 250 -5.09 -15.89 12.89
CA PRO A 250 -6.01 -16.92 12.43
C PRO A 250 -5.83 -18.24 13.18
N ILE A 251 -4.59 -18.61 13.54
CA ILE A 251 -4.31 -19.86 14.27
C ILE A 251 -5.03 -19.87 15.61
N VAL A 252 -4.96 -18.77 16.37
CA VAL A 252 -5.63 -18.65 17.67
C VAL A 252 -7.14 -18.84 17.53
N ILE A 253 -7.75 -18.16 16.56
CA ILE A 253 -9.20 -18.19 16.35
C ILE A 253 -9.65 -19.59 15.89
N TRP A 254 -8.93 -20.21 14.96
CA TRP A 254 -9.31 -21.53 14.43
C TRP A 254 -9.15 -22.66 15.46
N ILE A 255 -8.23 -22.53 16.42
CA ILE A 255 -8.15 -23.46 17.55
C ILE A 255 -9.40 -23.37 18.43
N ALA A 256 -9.87 -22.15 18.72
CA ALA A 256 -11.10 -21.94 19.48
C ALA A 256 -12.33 -22.52 18.75
N VAL A 257 -12.36 -22.40 17.42
CA VAL A 257 -13.42 -22.97 16.57
C VAL A 257 -13.35 -24.50 16.53
N GLY A 258 -12.16 -25.08 16.45
CA GLY A 258 -11.92 -26.51 16.24
C GLY A 258 -12.54 -27.44 17.29
N GLU A 259 -12.60 -27.03 18.56
CA GLU A 259 -13.17 -27.86 19.65
C GLU A 259 -14.62 -28.25 19.42
N ASN A 260 -15.42 -27.37 18.80
CA ASN A 260 -16.85 -27.57 18.57
C ASN A 260 -17.21 -27.65 17.08
N PHE A 261 -16.21 -27.81 16.20
CA PHE A 261 -16.43 -27.80 14.75
C PHE A 261 -17.36 -28.93 14.28
N GLY A 262 -17.25 -30.11 14.89
CA GLY A 262 -18.15 -31.23 14.62
C GLY A 262 -19.62 -30.96 15.00
N LEU A 263 -19.86 -30.15 16.04
CA LEU A 263 -21.21 -29.73 16.43
C LEU A 263 -21.77 -28.69 15.46
N ILE A 264 -20.92 -27.79 14.94
CA ILE A 264 -21.32 -26.89 13.84
C ILE A 264 -21.74 -27.71 12.63
N LEU A 265 -20.94 -28.65 12.13
CA LEU A 265 -21.31 -29.41 10.92
C LEU A 265 -22.65 -30.13 11.07
N LYS A 266 -22.92 -30.65 12.27
CA LYS A 266 -24.18 -31.34 12.58
C LYS A 266 -25.36 -30.37 12.68
N ASN A 267 -25.17 -29.18 13.25
CA ASN A 267 -26.17 -28.14 13.37
C ASN A 267 -26.30 -27.24 12.12
N VAL A 268 -25.32 -27.21 11.23
CA VAL A 268 -25.43 -26.52 9.93
C VAL A 268 -26.46 -27.23 9.06
N ARG A 269 -26.67 -28.53 9.29
CA ARG A 269 -27.77 -29.29 8.67
C ARG A 269 -29.16 -28.89 9.21
N THR A 270 -29.23 -28.26 10.39
CA THR A 270 -30.48 -27.74 10.99
C THR A 270 -30.63 -26.22 10.87
N PHE A 271 -29.52 -25.48 10.70
CA PHE A 271 -29.55 -24.11 10.23
C PHE A 271 -30.10 -24.10 8.81
N GLU A 272 -31.16 -23.32 8.58
CA GLU A 272 -31.63 -23.06 7.23
C GLU A 272 -30.45 -22.47 6.45
N VAL A 273 -30.02 -23.14 5.38
CA VAL A 273 -28.97 -22.70 4.44
C VAL A 273 -29.12 -21.21 4.09
N GLN A 274 -30.36 -20.71 4.11
CA GLN A 274 -30.74 -19.31 3.99
C GLN A 274 -29.99 -18.35 4.94
N THR A 275 -29.78 -18.71 6.20
CA THR A 275 -29.08 -17.86 7.19
C THR A 275 -27.59 -17.73 6.88
N PHE A 276 -26.96 -18.81 6.42
CA PHE A 276 -25.55 -18.80 6.03
C PHE A 276 -25.33 -18.01 4.73
N LEU A 277 -26.22 -18.20 3.76
CA LEU A 277 -26.25 -17.39 2.53
C LEU A 277 -26.47 -15.91 2.83
N LEU A 278 -27.32 -15.57 3.82
CA LEU A 278 -27.57 -14.18 4.20
C LEU A 278 -26.38 -13.55 4.91
N LEU A 279 -25.63 -14.31 5.72
CA LEU A 279 -24.39 -13.85 6.33
C LEU A 279 -23.31 -13.57 5.28
N ILE A 280 -23.12 -14.48 4.33
CA ILE A 280 -22.19 -14.29 3.21
C ILE A 280 -22.60 -13.06 2.38
N PHE A 281 -23.89 -12.96 2.03
CA PHE A 281 -24.43 -11.82 1.29
C PHE A 281 -24.29 -10.50 2.08
N GLY A 282 -24.45 -10.53 3.41
CA GLY A 282 -24.21 -9.39 4.28
C GLY A 282 -22.74 -8.97 4.30
N CYS A 283 -21.81 -9.91 4.40
CA CYS A 283 -20.38 -9.64 4.28
C CYS A 283 -20.04 -9.06 2.90
N GLU A 284 -20.62 -9.58 1.83
CA GLU A 284 -20.43 -9.10 0.46
C GLU A 284 -20.97 -7.68 0.27
N ILE A 285 -22.15 -7.36 0.82
CA ILE A 285 -22.70 -5.99 0.87
C ILE A 285 -21.76 -5.03 1.60
N VAL A 286 -21.19 -5.45 2.74
CA VAL A 286 -20.23 -4.63 3.50
C VAL A 286 -18.96 -4.41 2.69
N VAL A 287 -18.43 -5.44 2.01
CA VAL A 287 -17.26 -5.29 1.13
C VAL A 287 -17.58 -4.35 -0.03
N LEU A 288 -18.72 -4.53 -0.70
CA LEU A 288 -19.17 -3.68 -1.80
C LEU A 288 -19.44 -2.24 -1.35
N SER A 289 -19.78 -2.04 -0.07
CA SER A 289 -20.01 -0.71 0.48
C SER A 289 -18.78 0.19 0.54
N PHE A 290 -17.58 -0.41 0.59
CA PHE A 290 -16.33 0.33 0.47
C PHE A 290 -16.16 0.96 -0.91
N PHE A 291 -16.74 0.35 -1.94
CA PHE A 291 -16.67 0.85 -3.32
C PHE A 291 -17.84 1.78 -3.68
N LYS A 292 -19.05 1.47 -3.17
CA LYS A 292 -20.26 2.26 -3.42
C LYS A 292 -21.11 2.37 -2.16
N LYS A 293 -21.12 3.56 -1.56
CA LYS A 293 -21.80 3.83 -0.27
C LYS A 293 -23.32 3.67 -0.38
N GLU A 294 -23.88 3.79 -1.59
CA GLU A 294 -25.31 3.62 -1.89
C GLU A 294 -25.79 2.18 -1.61
N ILE A 295 -24.89 1.19 -1.69
CA ILE A 295 -25.20 -0.22 -1.45
C ILE A 295 -25.58 -0.49 0.01
N ILE A 296 -25.08 0.32 0.95
CA ILE A 296 -25.45 0.26 2.37
C ILE A 296 -26.93 0.55 2.55
N SER A 297 -27.46 1.55 1.83
CA SER A 297 -28.88 1.92 1.90
C SER A 297 -29.79 0.81 1.40
N LEU A 298 -29.40 0.13 0.31
CA LEU A 298 -30.10 -1.04 -0.22
C LEU A 298 -30.07 -2.22 0.76
N GLY A 299 -28.92 -2.45 1.42
CA GLY A 299 -28.78 -3.44 2.48
C GLY A 299 -29.71 -3.18 3.67
N PHE A 300 -29.81 -1.92 4.14
CA PHE A 300 -30.75 -1.55 5.21
C PHE A 300 -32.22 -1.69 4.79
N ILE A 301 -32.57 -1.34 3.55
CA ILE A 301 -33.92 -1.54 3.02
C ILE A 301 -34.27 -3.03 3.00
N ALA A 302 -33.37 -3.90 2.51
CA ALA A 302 -33.58 -5.34 2.49
C ALA A 302 -33.76 -5.94 3.90
N LEU A 303 -32.96 -5.48 4.88
CA LEU A 303 -33.11 -5.87 6.29
C LEU A 303 -34.44 -5.36 6.89
N SER A 304 -34.87 -4.16 6.53
CA SER A 304 -36.14 -3.59 7.00
C SER A 304 -37.36 -4.35 6.47
N LEU A 305 -37.30 -4.83 5.23
CA LEU A 305 -38.35 -5.65 4.61
C LEU A 305 -38.39 -7.06 5.20
N LYS A 306 -37.25 -7.61 5.63
CA LYS A 306 -37.22 -8.92 6.29
C LYS A 306 -37.79 -8.87 7.73
N ARG A 307 -37.68 -7.72 8.40
CA ARG A 307 -38.18 -7.48 9.77
C ARG A 307 -39.69 -7.67 9.89
N THR A 308 -40.47 -7.45 8.83
CA THR A 308 -41.95 -7.55 8.88
C THR A 308 -42.46 -8.99 8.98
N ASN A 309 -41.63 -10.00 8.68
CA ASN A 309 -42.01 -11.42 8.74
C ASN A 309 -41.55 -12.16 10.02
N LEU A 310 -40.80 -11.50 10.93
CA LEU A 310 -40.13 -12.16 12.07
C LEU A 310 -40.73 -11.81 13.45
N SER A 311 -42.01 -11.46 13.52
CA SER A 311 -42.71 -11.09 14.76
C SER A 311 -42.92 -12.24 15.77
N GLN A 312 -42.40 -13.44 15.53
CA GLN A 312 -42.60 -14.63 16.39
C GLN A 312 -41.36 -15.15 17.15
N MET A 313 -40.17 -14.56 17.01
CA MET A 313 -38.95 -15.08 17.68
C MET A 313 -38.37 -14.13 18.74
N THR A 314 -39.08 -14.00 19.87
CA THR A 314 -38.82 -13.04 20.96
C THR A 314 -37.49 -13.24 21.73
N SER A 315 -36.83 -14.40 21.64
CA SER A 315 -35.60 -14.71 22.40
C SER A 315 -34.31 -14.15 21.78
N PHE A 316 -34.26 -13.96 20.46
CA PHE A 316 -33.07 -13.44 19.76
C PHE A 316 -32.96 -11.91 19.85
N TYR A 317 -34.12 -11.21 19.92
CA TYR A 317 -34.21 -9.74 19.92
C TYR A 317 -33.67 -9.08 21.19
N GLN A 318 -33.81 -9.70 22.36
CA GLN A 318 -33.23 -9.16 23.61
C GLN A 318 -31.71 -9.15 23.59
N LYS A 319 -31.08 -10.11 22.89
CA LYS A 319 -29.61 -10.19 22.77
C LYS A 319 -29.04 -9.22 21.74
N LEU A 320 -29.79 -8.91 20.68
CA LEU A 320 -29.38 -7.95 19.65
C LEU A 320 -29.52 -6.49 20.14
N HIS A 321 -30.53 -6.19 20.96
CA HIS A 321 -30.68 -4.86 21.58
C HIS A 321 -29.49 -4.51 22.49
N PHE A 322 -28.85 -5.51 23.12
CA PHE A 322 -27.64 -5.31 23.90
C PHE A 322 -26.45 -4.86 23.03
N PHE A 323 -26.37 -5.32 21.78
CA PHE A 323 -25.29 -4.99 20.85
C PHE A 323 -25.46 -3.59 20.22
N ILE A 324 -26.69 -3.18 19.94
CA ILE A 324 -27.00 -1.86 19.37
C ILE A 324 -26.78 -0.74 20.39
N VAL A 325 -27.09 -0.97 21.67
CA VAL A 325 -26.84 0.02 22.72
C VAL A 325 -25.35 0.26 22.97
N TYR A 326 -24.48 -0.73 22.74
CA TYR A 326 -23.04 -0.60 22.97
C TYR A 326 -22.27 0.09 21.84
N ILE A 327 -22.81 0.12 20.61
CA ILE A 327 -22.21 0.80 19.45
C ILE A 327 -22.61 2.29 19.38
N SER A 328 -23.51 2.72 20.27
CA SER A 328 -24.04 4.10 20.33
C SER A 328 -23.30 5.02 21.30
N PHE A 329 -22.08 4.66 21.73
CA PHE A 329 -21.16 5.54 22.44
C PHE A 329 -19.85 5.67 21.66
#